data_AF-A0A9Q3UZ63-F1
#
_entry.id   AF-A0A9Q3UZ63-F1
#
_cell.length_a   1.000
_cell.length_b   1.000
_cell.length_c   1.000
_cell.angle_alpha   90.00
_cell.angle_beta   90.00
_cell.angle_gamma   90.00
#
_symmetry.space_group_name_H-M   'P 1'
#
loop_
_entity.id
_entity.type
_entity.pdbx_description
1 polymer ?
#
loop_
_entity_poly.entity_id
_entity_poly.type
_entity_poly.pdbx_seq_one_letter_code
_entity_poly.pdbx_strand_id
1 'polypeptide(L)'
;MSVKNLTAKKIITIGLTALTTIMVGISGLMKAIHLPWSVEGLAKTNLPNSATALGLMEISFIILFVFPKTMRIGFLLISCYFAGAMGTELSHDGSIFNPAVPLILVWICAFLRDRSVFFGTAESTVN
;
A
#
# COMPACT_ATOMS: atom_id res chain seq x y z
N MET A 1 19.50 -22.18 -15.24
CA MET A 1 18.12 -21.82 -14.82
C MET A 1 17.66 -20.63 -15.69
N SER A 2 16.57 -20.80 -16.43
CA SER A 2 16.22 -20.11 -17.68
C SER A 2 16.00 -18.58 -17.60
N VAL A 3 16.67 -17.83 -18.48
CA VAL A 3 16.57 -16.37 -18.68
C VAL A 3 15.12 -15.91 -18.92
N LYS A 4 14.25 -16.75 -19.48
CA LYS A 4 12.81 -16.45 -19.68
C LYS A 4 12.08 -16.17 -18.36
N ASN A 5 12.47 -16.81 -17.25
CA ASN A 5 11.83 -16.61 -15.94
C ASN A 5 12.18 -15.25 -15.32
N LEU A 6 13.34 -14.68 -15.65
CA LEU A 6 13.74 -13.35 -15.17
C LEU A 6 12.89 -12.25 -15.82
N THR A 7 12.64 -12.35 -17.13
CA THR A 7 11.79 -11.39 -17.86
C THR A 7 10.33 -11.47 -17.41
N ALA A 8 9.78 -12.67 -17.26
CA ALA A 8 8.40 -12.86 -16.78
C ALA A 8 8.21 -12.31 -15.36
N LYS A 9 9.12 -12.62 -14.43
CA LYS A 9 9.07 -12.06 -13.06
C LYS A 9 9.15 -10.54 -13.05
N LYS A 10 10.00 -9.95 -13.90
CA LYS A 10 10.13 -8.49 -14.00
C LYS A 10 8.83 -7.84 -14.51
N ILE A 11 8.20 -8.40 -15.54
CA ILE A 11 6.92 -7.91 -16.07
C ILE A 11 5.82 -8.01 -15.01
N ILE A 12 5.70 -9.16 -14.34
CA ILE A 12 4.70 -9.37 -13.28
C ILE A 12 4.91 -8.35 -12.15
N THR A 13 6.16 -8.16 -11.72
CA THR A 13 6.48 -7.24 -10.62
C THR A 13 6.15 -5.80 -10.99
N ILE A 14 6.49 -5.36 -12.21
CA ILE A 14 6.16 -4.01 -12.69
C ILE A 14 4.66 -3.83 -12.80
N GLY A 15 3.95 -4.80 -13.40
CA GLY A 15 2.50 -4.75 -13.55
C GLY A 15 1.77 -4.68 -12.21
N LEU A 16 2.17 -5.52 -11.25
CA LEU A 16 1.57 -5.51 -9.91
C LEU A 16 1.89 -4.21 -9.17
N THR A 17 3.13 -3.71 -9.26
CA THR A 17 3.52 -2.44 -8.63
C THR A 17 2.72 -1.28 -9.21
N ALA A 18 2.54 -1.24 -10.54
CA ALA A 18 1.73 -0.23 -11.20
C ALA A 18 0.26 -0.30 -10.74
N LEU A 19 -0.33 -1.51 -10.71
CA LEU A 19 -1.69 -1.72 -10.22
C LEU A 19 -1.86 -1.24 -8.78
N THR A 20 -1.01 -1.69 -7.86
CA THR A 20 -1.06 -1.29 -6.45
C THR A 20 -0.89 0.22 -6.27
N THR A 21 0.06 0.81 -7.01
CA THR A 21 0.32 2.26 -6.97
C THR A 21 -0.89 3.06 -7.44
N ILE A 22 -1.50 2.64 -8.56
CA ILE A 22 -2.67 3.30 -9.12
C ILE A 22 -3.85 3.16 -8.16
N MET A 23 -4.10 1.98 -7.61
CA MET A 23 -5.21 1.76 -6.67
C MET A 23 -5.10 2.64 -5.41
N VAL A 24 -3.94 2.64 -4.75
CA VAL A 24 -3.73 3.44 -3.52
C VAL A 24 -3.62 4.92 -3.85
N GLY A 25 -2.97 5.28 -4.95
CA GLY A 25 -2.81 6.67 -5.37
C GLY A 25 -4.13 7.32 -5.78
N ILE A 26 -4.98 6.61 -6.52
CA ILE A 26 -6.33 7.08 -6.85
C ILE A 26 -7.16 7.17 -5.56
N SER A 27 -7.14 6.15 -4.68
CA SER A 27 -7.79 6.20 -3.36
C SER A 27 -7.46 7.48 -2.59
N GLY A 28 -6.17 7.81 -2.50
CA GLY A 28 -5.69 9.01 -1.81
C GLY A 28 -6.10 10.30 -2.50
N LEU A 29 -5.98 10.35 -3.83
CA LEU A 29 -6.39 11.51 -4.62
C LEU A 29 -7.87 11.81 -4.44
N MET A 30 -8.72 10.79 -4.45
CA MET A 30 -10.17 10.97 -4.31
C MET A 30 -10.55 11.52 -2.94
N LYS A 31 -9.86 11.10 -1.88
CA LYS A 31 -10.01 11.70 -0.55
C LYS A 31 -9.49 13.14 -0.50
N ALA A 32 -8.36 13.42 -1.15
CA ALA A 32 -7.76 14.75 -1.17
C ALA A 32 -8.63 15.80 -1.89
N ILE A 33 -9.30 15.43 -2.98
CA ILE A 33 -10.20 16.32 -3.74
C ILE A 33 -11.66 16.28 -3.24
N HIS A 34 -11.93 15.58 -2.13
CA HIS A 34 -13.25 15.47 -1.52
C HIS A 34 -14.35 14.92 -2.44
N LEU A 35 -14.05 13.85 -3.20
CA LEU A 35 -15.08 13.19 -4.01
C LEU A 35 -16.23 12.67 -3.13
N PRO A 36 -17.51 12.94 -3.47
CA PRO A 36 -18.65 12.71 -2.58
C PRO A 36 -18.72 11.29 -2.01
N TRP A 37 -18.60 10.28 -2.87
CA TRP A 37 -18.65 8.87 -2.47
C TRP A 37 -17.47 8.44 -1.58
N SER A 38 -16.32 9.12 -1.67
CA SER A 38 -15.14 8.83 -0.84
C SER A 38 -15.25 9.49 0.54
N VAL A 39 -15.75 10.74 0.59
CA VAL A 39 -15.95 11.48 1.85
C VAL A 39 -17.16 10.98 2.62
N GLU A 40 -18.23 10.55 1.95
CA GLU A 40 -19.37 9.89 2.60
C GLU A 40 -18.97 8.64 3.36
N GLY A 41 -18.01 7.86 2.85
CA GLY A 41 -17.44 6.72 3.57
C GLY A 41 -16.74 7.12 4.87
N LEU A 42 -16.07 8.27 4.88
CA LEU A 42 -15.43 8.81 6.08
C LEU A 42 -16.43 9.41 7.06
N ALA A 43 -17.52 10.02 6.57
CA ALA A 43 -18.59 10.50 7.43
C ALA A 43 -19.25 9.34 8.20
N LYS A 44 -19.42 8.17 7.55
CA LYS A 44 -19.93 6.95 8.21
C LYS A 44 -19.02 6.41 9.31
N THR A 45 -17.72 6.71 9.25
CA THR A 45 -16.72 6.28 10.23
C THR A 45 -16.33 7.40 11.22
N ASN A 46 -17.17 8.43 11.36
CA ASN A 46 -16.93 9.59 12.26
C ASN A 46 -15.66 10.40 11.94
N LEU A 47 -15.21 10.41 10.68
CA LEU A 47 -14.01 11.11 10.20
C LEU A 47 -14.30 12.20 9.13
N PRO A 48 -15.34 13.06 9.27
CA PRO A 48 -15.80 13.94 8.19
C PRO A 48 -14.76 14.99 7.74
N ASN A 49 -13.89 15.43 8.65
CA ASN A 49 -12.89 16.48 8.37
C ASN A 49 -11.49 15.91 8.06
N SER A 50 -11.35 14.58 8.05
CA SER A 50 -10.04 13.91 7.93
C SER A 50 -9.69 13.53 6.50
N ALA A 51 -10.60 13.76 5.54
CA ALA A 51 -10.44 13.33 4.14
C ALA A 51 -9.13 13.83 3.51
N THR A 52 -8.82 15.12 3.66
CA THR A 52 -7.58 15.69 3.10
C THR A 52 -6.34 15.06 3.73
N ALA A 53 -6.32 14.91 5.06
CA ALA A 53 -5.19 14.37 5.79
C ALA A 53 -4.93 12.91 5.40
N LEU A 54 -5.98 12.08 5.37
CA LEU A 54 -5.90 10.67 4.97
C LEU A 54 -5.49 10.52 3.50
N GLY A 55 -6.03 11.36 2.60
CA GLY A 55 -5.65 11.38 1.19
C GLY A 55 -4.18 11.74 0.97
N LEU A 56 -3.69 12.77 1.67
CA LEU A 56 -2.28 13.17 1.65
C LEU A 56 -1.37 12.08 2.21
N MET A 57 -1.79 11.37 3.26
CA MET A 57 -1.07 10.21 3.79
C MET A 57 -0.97 9.09 2.75
N GLU A 58 -2.08 8.67 2.14
CA GLU A 58 -2.08 7.64 1.08
C GLU A 58 -1.15 8.01 -0.07
N ILE A 59 -1.23 9.25 -0.56
CA ILE A 59 -0.37 9.75 -1.65
C ILE A 59 1.11 9.77 -1.23
N SER A 60 1.42 10.32 -0.06
CA SER A 60 2.80 10.41 0.42
C SER A 60 3.41 9.02 0.62
N PHE A 61 2.66 8.09 1.21
CA PHE A 61 3.14 6.75 1.51
C PHE A 61 3.30 5.92 0.24
N ILE A 62 2.38 6.03 -0.73
CA ILE A 62 2.52 5.31 -2.00
C ILE A 62 3.67 5.85 -2.84
N ILE A 63 3.92 7.16 -2.82
CA ILE A 63 5.10 7.77 -3.45
C ILE A 63 6.38 7.16 -2.84
N LEU A 64 6.47 7.12 -1.51
CA LEU A 64 7.61 6.52 -0.81
C LEU A 64 7.75 5.02 -1.14
N PHE A 65 6.64 4.30 -1.30
CA PHE A 65 6.66 2.88 -1.66
C PHE A 65 7.18 2.64 -3.08
N VAL A 66 6.78 3.48 -4.04
CA VAL A 66 7.20 3.36 -5.45
C VAL A 66 8.71 3.54 -5.59
N PHE A 67 9.29 4.54 -4.94
CA PHE A 67 10.72 4.82 -5.05
C PHE A 67 11.57 3.72 -4.39
N PRO A 68 12.50 3.08 -5.12
CA PRO A 68 13.24 1.91 -4.62
C PRO A 68 14.09 2.22 -3.38
N LYS A 69 14.60 3.45 -3.26
CA LYS A 69 15.41 3.90 -2.11
C LYS A 69 14.59 4.05 -0.82
N THR A 70 13.30 4.36 -0.94
CA THR A 70 12.39 4.61 0.19
C THR A 70 11.33 3.52 0.36
N MET A 71 11.37 2.48 -0.48
CA MET A 71 10.33 1.46 -0.59
C MET A 71 10.00 0.82 0.76
N ARG A 72 11.02 0.55 1.60
CA ARG A 72 10.84 -0.03 2.95
C ARG A 72 10.04 0.88 3.87
N ILE A 73 10.34 2.19 3.83
CA ILE A 73 9.64 3.19 4.63
C ILE A 73 8.19 3.31 4.14
N GLY A 74 7.98 3.43 2.83
CA GLY A 74 6.63 3.47 2.26
C GLY A 74 5.82 2.22 2.57
N PHE A 75 6.43 1.04 2.48
CA PHE A 75 5.80 -0.24 2.82
C PHE A 75 5.29 -0.27 4.26
N LEU A 76 6.13 0.16 5.22
CA LEU A 76 5.76 0.24 6.63
C LEU A 76 4.61 1.23 6.86
N LEU A 77 4.72 2.43 6.30
CA LEU A 77 3.70 3.48 6.47
C LEU A 77 2.35 3.07 5.87
N ILE A 78 2.34 2.48 4.67
CA ILE A 78 1.11 1.95 4.06
C ILE A 78 0.52 0.81 4.91
N SER A 79 1.38 -0.07 5.45
CA SER A 79 0.92 -1.18 6.29
C SER A 79 0.25 -0.68 7.56
N CYS A 80 0.84 0.30 8.24
CA CYS A 80 0.25 0.94 9.42
C CYS A 80 -1.04 1.68 9.07
N TYR A 81 -1.07 2.39 7.94
CA TYR A 81 -2.26 3.13 7.50
C TYR A 81 -3.45 2.21 7.26
N PHE A 82 -3.29 1.15 6.46
CA PHE A 82 -4.41 0.25 6.16
C PHE A 82 -4.79 -0.62 7.34
N ALA A 83 -3.85 -1.00 8.22
CA ALA A 83 -4.20 -1.68 9.48
C ALA A 83 -5.08 -0.78 10.38
N GLY A 84 -4.76 0.52 10.48
CA GLY A 84 -5.60 1.50 11.19
C GLY A 84 -6.98 1.68 10.54
N ALA A 85 -7.02 1.71 9.20
CA ALA A 85 -8.28 1.77 8.45
C ALA A 85 -9.15 0.53 8.68
N MET A 86 -8.56 -0.68 8.70
CA MET A 86 -9.26 -1.91 9.05
C MET A 86 -9.88 -1.84 10.45
N GLY A 87 -9.11 -1.38 11.45
CA GLY A 87 -9.63 -1.21 12.81
C GLY A 87 -10.78 -0.20 12.88
N THR A 88 -10.70 0.89 12.10
CA THR A 88 -11.76 1.90 12.03
C THR A 88 -13.04 1.35 11.40
N GLU A 89 -12.92 0.64 10.27
CA GLU A 89 -14.05 0.00 9.58
C GLU A 89 -14.73 -1.04 10.50
N LEU A 90 -13.95 -1.93 11.12
CA LEU A 90 -14.50 -2.93 12.05
C LEU A 90 -15.21 -2.30 13.26
N SER A 91 -14.76 -1.13 13.71
CA SER A 91 -15.38 -0.41 14.83
C SER A 91 -16.74 0.23 14.47
N HIS A 92 -17.07 0.30 13.18
CA HIS A 92 -18.28 0.95 12.66
C HIS A 92 -19.10 0.01 11.75
N ASP A 93 -18.99 -1.31 11.96
CA ASP A 93 -19.68 -2.35 11.18
C ASP A 93 -19.41 -2.26 9.65
N GLY A 94 -18.26 -1.70 9.30
CA GLY A 94 -17.79 -1.52 7.94
C GLY A 94 -17.14 -2.77 7.36
N SER A 95 -16.77 -2.69 6.08
CA SER A 95 -16.17 -3.83 5.36
C SER A 95 -14.66 -3.85 5.53
N ILE A 96 -14.15 -4.88 6.22
CA ILE A 96 -12.70 -5.11 6.35
C ILE A 96 -11.99 -5.28 4.99
N PHE A 97 -12.72 -5.73 3.96
CA PHE A 97 -12.15 -6.00 2.65
C PHE A 97 -11.66 -4.73 1.93
N ASN A 98 -12.31 -3.60 2.19
CA ASN A 98 -11.99 -2.33 1.54
C ASN A 98 -10.52 -1.90 1.81
N PRO A 99 -10.03 -1.89 3.06
CA PRO A 99 -8.61 -1.68 3.36
C PRO A 99 -7.73 -2.94 3.27
N ALA A 100 -8.27 -4.16 3.44
CA ALA A 100 -7.46 -5.38 3.42
C ALA A 100 -6.95 -5.76 2.02
N VAL A 101 -7.75 -5.59 0.97
CA VAL A 101 -7.36 -5.91 -0.41
C VAL A 101 -6.12 -5.11 -0.87
N PRO A 102 -6.08 -3.76 -0.77
CA PRO A 102 -4.90 -3.00 -1.12
C PRO A 102 -3.70 -3.35 -0.23
N LEU A 103 -3.91 -3.62 1.06
CA LEU A 103 -2.84 -4.04 1.97
C LEU A 103 -2.16 -5.35 1.53
N ILE A 104 -2.94 -6.38 1.20
CA ILE A 104 -2.42 -7.67 0.72
C ILE A 104 -1.64 -7.47 -0.58
N LEU A 105 -2.15 -6.66 -1.51
CA LEU A 105 -1.45 -6.35 -2.77
C LEU A 105 -0.11 -5.65 -2.53
N VAL A 106 -0.05 -4.71 -1.59
CA VAL A 106 1.19 -4.02 -1.19
C VAL A 106 2.21 -5.02 -0.63
N TRP A 107 1.79 -5.97 0.20
CA TRP A 107 2.66 -7.02 0.74
C TRP A 107 3.20 -7.95 -0.35
N ILE A 108 2.35 -8.41 -1.27
CA ILE A 108 2.78 -9.23 -2.41
C ILE A 108 3.76 -8.45 -3.29
N CYS A 109 3.47 -7.18 -3.60
CA CYS A 109 4.36 -6.29 -4.32
C CYS A 109 5.72 -6.14 -3.64
N ALA A 110 5.73 -5.87 -2.32
CA ALA A 110 6.96 -5.72 -1.55
C ALA A 110 7.81 -7.00 -1.61
N PHE A 111 7.17 -8.16 -1.41
CA PHE A 111 7.84 -9.46 -1.45
C PHE A 111 8.45 -9.78 -2.83
N LEU A 112 7.75 -9.45 -3.91
CA LEU A 112 8.24 -9.66 -5.27
C LEU A 112 9.37 -8.69 -5.64
N ARG A 113 9.36 -7.46 -5.11
CA ARG A 113 10.38 -6.43 -5.39
C ARG A 113 11.67 -6.65 -4.59
N ASP A 114 11.55 -6.92 -3.30
CA ASP A 114 12.72 -7.10 -2.42
C ASP A 114 12.38 -8.06 -1.27
N ARG A 115 12.90 -9.29 -1.36
CA ARG A 115 12.73 -10.32 -0.32
C ARG A 115 13.50 -10.01 0.97
N SER A 116 14.54 -9.18 0.91
CA SER A 116 15.34 -8.83 2.08
C SER A 116 14.54 -8.01 3.10
N VAL A 117 13.42 -7.40 2.67
CA VAL A 117 12.43 -6.76 3.56
C VAL A 117 11.88 -7.74 4.60
N PHE A 118 11.79 -9.03 4.27
CA PHE A 118 11.19 -10.05 5.13
C PHE A 118 12.21 -10.97 5.80
N PHE A 119 13.28 -11.32 5.08
CA PHE A 119 14.22 -12.34 5.54
C PHE A 119 15.58 -11.79 6.01
N GLY A 120 15.78 -10.48 5.98
CA GLY A 120 17.09 -9.87 6.21
C GLY A 120 18.11 -10.28 5.16
N THR A 121 19.27 -9.63 5.16
CA THR A 121 20.45 -10.13 4.44
C THR A 121 21.14 -11.12 5.36
N ALA A 122 21.19 -12.41 4.99
CA ALA A 122 22.00 -13.37 5.71
C ALA A 122 23.45 -12.86 5.73
N GLU A 123 23.97 -12.54 6.92
CA GLU A 123 25.41 -12.39 7.09
C GLU A 123 26.04 -13.74 6.73
N SER A 124 26.75 -13.79 5.61
CA SER A 124 27.79 -14.79 5.46
C SER A 124 28.88 -14.42 6.46
N THR A 125 28.79 -14.94 7.68
CA THR A 125 29.90 -14.96 8.63
C THR A 125 31.04 -15.75 7.99
N VAL A 126 31.90 -15.03 7.25
CA VAL A 126 33.26 -15.46 6.95
C VAL A 126 34.12 -14.73 7.96
N ASN A 127 34.45 -15.44 9.04
CA ASN A 127 35.74 -15.44 9.73
C ASN A 127 35.69 -16.47 10.86
#